data_AF-A0A2I0VZ75-F1
#
_entry.id   AF-A0A2I0VZ75-F1
#
_cell.length_a   1.000
_cell.length_b   1.000
_cell.length_c   1.000
_cell.angle_alpha   90.00
_cell.angle_beta   90.00
_cell.angle_gamma   90.00
#
_symmetry.space_group_name_H-M   'P 1'
#
loop_
_entity.id
_entity.type
_entity.pdbx_description
1 polymer ?
#
loop_
_entity_poly.entity_id
_entity_poly.type
_entity_poly.pdbx_seq_one_letter_code
_entity_poly.pdbx_strand_id
1 'polypeptide(L)'
;MEMQSSPENGSFPVFYQGHRNKTTVITVLDGQAQLWSQLFSALQQQQQTGSVPLRFKEDVPVMLKLGGLKLWKVTERVRCHIVVNCLTAGNLISLKTSNCKFRLKL
;
A
#
# COMPACT_ATOMS: atom_id res chain seq x y z
N MET A 1 7.56 -5.73 -20.19
CA MET A 1 8.36 -5.84 -18.95
C MET A 1 7.50 -6.55 -17.92
N GLU A 2 7.99 -7.65 -17.35
CA GLU A 2 7.29 -8.42 -16.34
C GLU A 2 7.82 -8.06 -14.95
N MET A 3 6.91 -7.92 -13.98
CA MET A 3 7.24 -7.62 -12.58
C MET A 3 6.68 -8.74 -11.70
N GLN A 4 7.49 -9.28 -10.78
CA GLN A 4 7.09 -10.34 -9.85
C GLN A 4 7.58 -9.99 -8.44
N SER A 5 6.72 -9.93 -7.41
CA SER A 5 7.15 -9.67 -6.04
C SER A 5 7.69 -10.91 -5.32
N SER A 6 8.59 -10.73 -4.36
CA SER A 6 9.00 -11.78 -3.40
C SER A 6 8.00 -11.84 -2.22
N PRO A 7 7.67 -13.03 -1.69
CA PRO A 7 6.57 -13.17 -0.72
C PRO A 7 7.04 -12.94 0.71
N GLU A 8 6.59 -11.86 1.34
CA GLU A 8 6.48 -11.76 2.80
C GLU A 8 5.12 -11.06 3.09
N ASN A 9 4.09 -11.88 3.30
CA ASN A 9 2.71 -11.52 3.68
C ASN A 9 1.80 -10.77 2.67
N GLY A 10 2.17 -10.69 1.39
CA GLY A 10 1.27 -10.29 0.32
C GLY A 10 1.87 -10.66 -1.04
N SER A 11 1.10 -11.28 -1.94
CA SER A 11 1.56 -11.58 -3.29
C SER A 11 1.11 -10.47 -4.23
N PHE A 12 2.05 -9.66 -4.70
CA PHE A 12 1.79 -8.76 -5.82
C PHE A 12 1.65 -9.62 -7.10
N PRO A 13 0.58 -9.44 -7.88
CA PRO A 13 0.35 -10.28 -9.05
C PRO A 13 1.43 -10.03 -10.11
N VAL A 14 1.83 -11.10 -10.80
CA VAL A 14 2.68 -10.97 -11.99
C VAL A 14 1.89 -10.28 -13.08
N PHE A 15 2.42 -9.20 -13.64
CA PHE A 15 1.83 -8.58 -14.81
C PHE A 15 2.88 -8.20 -15.85
N TYR A 16 2.45 -8.19 -17.11
CA TYR A 16 3.22 -7.78 -18.27
C TYR A 16 2.76 -6.40 -18.75
N GLN A 17 3.67 -5.42 -18.76
CA GLN A 17 3.42 -4.13 -19.41
C GLN A 17 4.04 -4.12 -20.82
N GLY A 18 3.18 -3.96 -21.83
CA GLY A 18 3.59 -3.74 -23.23
C GLY A 18 3.97 -2.27 -23.50
N HIS A 19 4.44 -1.97 -24.72
CA HIS A 19 4.79 -0.59 -25.08
C HIS A 19 3.57 0.33 -25.04
N ARG A 20 3.70 1.47 -24.34
CA ARG A 20 2.67 2.52 -24.15
C ARG A 20 1.40 2.09 -23.39
N ASN A 21 1.39 0.93 -22.73
CA ASN A 21 0.27 0.52 -21.88
C ASN A 21 0.51 0.81 -20.40
N LYS A 22 -0.56 1.23 -19.72
CA LYS A 22 -0.59 1.45 -18.27
C LYS A 22 -1.36 0.30 -17.62
N THR A 23 -0.75 -0.39 -16.66
CA THR A 23 -1.44 -1.38 -15.84
C THR A 23 -1.88 -0.74 -14.53
N THR A 24 -3.16 -0.88 -14.19
CA THR A 24 -3.71 -0.51 -12.89
C THR A 24 -3.84 -1.79 -12.07
N VAL A 25 -3.21 -1.83 -10.90
CA VAL A 25 -3.35 -2.94 -9.96
C VAL A 25 -4.31 -2.52 -8.87
N ILE A 26 -5.34 -3.33 -8.63
CA ILE A 26 -6.29 -3.16 -7.53
C ILE A 26 -5.96 -4.21 -6.48
N THR A 27 -5.44 -3.79 -5.33
CA THR A 27 -5.12 -4.67 -4.20
C THR A 27 -6.06 -4.40 -3.04
N VAL A 28 -6.62 -5.45 -2.46
CA VAL A 28 -7.35 -5.36 -1.19
C VAL A 28 -6.36 -5.59 -0.05
N LEU A 29 -6.27 -4.61 0.84
CA LEU A 29 -5.51 -4.72 2.08
C LEU A 29 -6.47 -5.19 3.18
N ASP A 30 -6.29 -6.41 3.65
CA ASP A 30 -6.99 -6.96 4.81
C ASP A 30 -5.96 -7.41 5.86
N GLY A 31 -6.28 -7.23 7.14
CA GLY A 31 -5.35 -7.51 8.23
C GLY A 31 -5.93 -7.26 9.61
N GLN A 32 -5.43 -8.03 10.58
CA GLN A 32 -5.73 -7.87 11.99
C GLN A 32 -4.58 -7.13 12.68
N ALA A 33 -4.89 -6.14 13.51
CA ALA A 33 -3.91 -5.39 14.27
C ALA A 33 -4.23 -5.46 15.77
N GLN A 34 -3.25 -5.89 16.57
CA GLN A 34 -3.33 -5.81 18.03
C GLN A 34 -3.01 -4.37 18.45
N LEU A 35 -4.00 -3.65 18.98
CA LEU A 35 -3.82 -2.28 19.45
C LEU A 35 -3.65 -2.23 20.97
N TRP A 36 -2.65 -1.47 21.42
CA TRP A 36 -2.48 -1.14 22.83
C TRP A 36 -3.54 -0.13 23.29
N SER A 37 -3.96 -0.20 24.55
CA SER A 37 -5.08 0.59 25.10
C SER A 37 -4.94 2.10 24.89
N GLN A 38 -3.74 2.66 25.07
CA GLN A 38 -3.49 4.08 24.84
C GLN A 38 -3.65 4.49 23.36
N LEU A 39 -3.20 3.64 22.43
CA LEU A 39 -3.38 3.85 21.00
C LEU A 39 -4.86 3.75 20.60
N PHE A 40 -5.59 2.82 21.21
CA PHE A 40 -7.03 2.67 21.01
C PHE A 40 -7.79 3.93 21.45
N SER A 41 -7.50 4.47 22.63
CA SER A 41 -8.12 5.72 23.11
C SER A 41 -7.80 6.91 22.20
N ALA A 42 -6.54 7.05 21.77
CA ALA A 42 -6.13 8.10 20.84
C ALA A 42 -6.89 7.99 19.50
N LEU A 43 -7.05 6.78 18.97
CA LEU A 43 -7.81 6.53 17.75
C LEU A 43 -9.30 6.82 17.91
N GLN A 44 -9.90 6.43 19.03
CA GLN A 44 -11.30 6.79 19.32
C GLN A 44 -11.51 8.30 19.33
N GLN A 45 -10.59 9.05 19.95
CA GLN A 45 -10.69 10.50 19.98
C GLN A 45 -10.51 11.13 18.59
N GLN A 46 -9.58 10.60 17.78
CA GLN A 46 -9.42 11.03 16.39
C GLN A 46 -10.67 10.73 15.54
N GLN A 47 -11.34 9.60 15.78
CA GLN A 47 -12.61 9.29 15.11
C GLN A 47 -13.72 10.29 15.46
N GLN A 48 -13.79 10.79 16.70
CA GLN A 48 -14.76 11.82 17.09
C GLN A 48 -14.53 13.15 16.37
N THR A 49 -13.26 13.50 16.11
CA THR A 49 -12.90 14.69 15.30
C THR A 49 -13.16 14.49 13.79
N GLY A 50 -13.57 13.28 13.39
CA GLY A 50 -13.83 12.91 12.01
C GLY A 50 -12.61 12.99 11.11
N SER A 51 -11.40 12.98 11.66
CA SER A 51 -10.15 13.10 10.90
C SER A 51 -9.08 12.20 11.51
N VAL A 52 -8.83 11.07 10.85
CA VAL A 52 -7.87 10.07 11.33
C VAL A 52 -6.66 10.03 10.38
N PRO A 53 -5.49 10.57 10.80
CA PRO A 53 -4.28 10.54 9.99
C PRO A 53 -3.60 9.17 10.07
N LEU A 54 -3.44 8.53 8.91
CA LEU A 54 -2.76 7.25 8.72
C LEU A 54 -1.46 7.44 7.92
N ARG A 55 -0.44 6.69 8.32
CA ARG A 55 0.81 6.58 7.57
C ARG A 55 0.97 5.14 7.10
N PHE A 56 0.85 4.95 5.80
CA PHE A 56 1.08 3.67 5.14
C PHE A 56 2.48 3.65 4.56
N LYS A 57 3.23 2.58 4.82
CA LYS A 57 4.57 2.38 4.27
C LYS A 57 4.70 0.91 3.86
N GLU A 58 5.05 0.71 2.59
CA GLU A 58 5.26 -0.60 2.02
C GLU A 58 6.61 -0.62 1.30
N ASP A 59 7.34 -1.72 1.45
CA ASP A 59 8.61 -1.96 0.79
C ASP A 59 8.48 -3.30 0.04
N VAL A 60 8.16 -3.25 -1.26
CA VAL A 60 7.90 -4.44 -2.07
C VAL A 60 9.11 -4.74 -2.95
N PRO A 61 9.85 -5.82 -2.69
CA PRO A 61 10.89 -6.27 -3.60
C PRO A 61 10.24 -6.88 -4.85
N VAL A 62 10.51 -6.30 -6.01
CA VAL A 62 10.06 -6.79 -7.31
C VAL A 62 11.24 -7.22 -8.18
N MET A 63 11.10 -8.37 -8.83
CA MET A 63 12.03 -8.85 -9.83
C MET A 63 11.52 -8.45 -11.20
N LEU A 64 12.37 -7.80 -11.98
CA LEU A 64 12.07 -7.41 -13.34
C LEU A 64 12.50 -8.53 -14.30
N LYS A 65 11.64 -8.88 -15.26
CA LYS A 65 12.03 -9.73 -16.39
C LYS A 65 11.74 -9.01 -17.70
N LEU A 66 12.66 -9.12 -18.63
CA LEU A 66 12.52 -8.58 -19.98
C LEU A 66 12.65 -9.74 -20.97
N GLY A 67 11.49 -10.28 -21.40
CA GLY A 67 11.46 -11.55 -22.11
C GLY A 67 11.95 -12.69 -21.21
N GLY A 68 12.84 -13.54 -21.72
CA GLY A 68 13.44 -14.64 -20.95
C GLY A 68 14.57 -14.23 -19.98
N LEU A 69 15.02 -12.97 -20.03
CA LEU A 69 16.13 -12.49 -19.21
C LEU A 69 15.62 -12.02 -17.84
N LYS A 70 16.12 -12.65 -16.76
CA LYS A 70 15.93 -12.19 -15.38
C LYS A 70 16.83 -10.98 -15.15
N LEU A 71 16.25 -9.82 -14.91
CA LEU A 71 16.97 -8.60 -14.53
C LEU A 71 17.19 -8.56 -13.01
N TRP A 72 17.87 -7.50 -12.56
CA TRP A 72 18.09 -7.23 -11.13
C TRP A 72 16.76 -7.17 -10.34
N LYS A 73 16.85 -7.38 -9.02
CA LYS A 73 15.75 -7.09 -8.10
C LYS A 73 15.78 -5.60 -7.78
N VAL A 74 14.64 -4.93 -7.86
CA VAL A 74 14.46 -3.56 -7.34
C VAL A 74 13.47 -3.59 -6.20
N THR A 75 13.62 -2.71 -5.23
CA THR A 75 12.61 -2.53 -4.19
C THR A 75 11.80 -1.29 -4.48
N GLU A 76 10.51 -1.46 -4.69
CA GLU A 76 9.56 -0.36 -4.72
C GLU A 76 9.17 0.01 -3.29
N ARG A 77 9.40 1.27 -2.93
CA ARG A 77 9.01 1.84 -1.65
C ARG A 77 7.84 2.78 -1.85
N VAL A 78 6.72 2.45 -1.24
CA VAL A 78 5.51 3.29 -1.19
C VAL A 78 5.41 3.91 0.19
N ARG A 79 5.17 5.22 0.23
CA ARG A 79 4.85 5.96 1.46
C ARG A 79 3.64 6.83 1.22
N CYS A 80 2.54 6.56 1.90
CA CYS A 80 1.32 7.36 1.82
C CYS A 80 0.99 7.97 3.17
N HIS A 81 0.72 9.27 3.18
CA HIS A 81 0.06 9.96 4.27
C HIS A 81 -1.39 10.16 3.85
N ILE A 82 -2.32 9.55 4.58
CA ILE A 82 -3.73 9.53 4.25
C ILE A 82 -4.48 10.06 5.46
N VAL A 83 -5.51 10.88 5.24
CA VAL A 83 -6.46 11.27 6.28
C VAL A 83 -7.81 10.75 5.86
N VAL A 84 -8.45 9.98 6.71
CA VAL A 84 -9.80 9.44 6.49
C VAL A 84 -10.79 10.05 7.46
N ASN A 85 -12.09 9.94 7.14
CA ASN A 85 -13.18 10.39 8.00
C ASN A 85 -13.36 9.53 9.26
N CYS A 86 -13.30 8.21 9.15
CA CYS A 86 -13.48 7.26 10.26
C CYS A 86 -12.79 5.92 9.96
N LEU A 87 -12.62 5.09 11.00
CA LEU A 87 -12.08 3.71 10.88
C LEU A 87 -13.04 2.67 11.50
N THR A 88 -14.32 3.01 11.59
CA THR A 88 -15.33 2.17 12.23
C THR A 88 -15.87 1.16 11.24
N ALA A 89 -15.83 -0.13 11.59
CA ALA A 89 -16.43 -1.18 10.79
C ALA A 89 -17.92 -0.88 10.49
N GLY A 90 -18.34 -1.08 9.24
CA GLY A 90 -19.71 -0.79 8.78
C GLY A 90 -19.97 0.65 8.32
N ASN A 91 -19.01 1.57 8.44
CA ASN A 91 -19.10 2.91 7.86
C ASN A 91 -18.27 3.01 6.57
N LEU A 92 -18.74 3.83 5.62
CA LEU A 92 -17.96 4.18 4.42
C LEU A 92 -16.75 5.02 4.84
N ILE A 93 -15.56 4.42 4.71
CA ILE A 93 -14.29 5.11 4.89
C ILE A 93 -14.08 6.01 3.68
N SER A 94 -14.20 7.32 3.87
CA SER A 94 -13.93 8.34 2.87
C SER A 94 -12.58 8.99 3.11
N LEU A 95 -11.85 9.16 2.02
CA LEU A 95 -10.51 9.73 2.03
C LEU A 95 -10.62 11.25 1.91
N LYS A 96 -10.17 11.97 2.94
CA LYS A 96 -10.16 13.45 2.95
C LYS A 96 -8.96 13.99 2.18
N THR A 97 -7.78 13.47 2.48
CA THR A 97 -6.53 13.88 1.82
C THR A 97 -5.62 12.67 1.65
N SER A 98 -4.96 12.56 0.51
CA SER A 98 -3.89 11.57 0.27
C SER A 98 -2.66 12.26 -0.29
N ASN A 99 -1.49 11.84 0.19
CA ASN A 99 -0.21 12.18 -0.38
C ASN A 99 0.67 10.94 -0.40
N CYS A 100 0.92 10.40 -1.60
CA CYS A 100 1.73 9.21 -1.79
C CYS A 100 3.04 9.53 -2.52
N LYS A 101 4.13 8.95 -2.03
CA LYS A 101 5.47 9.03 -2.61
C LYS A 101 5.94 7.62 -2.95
N PHE A 102 6.29 7.43 -4.21
CA PHE A 102 6.81 6.18 -4.76
C PHE A 102 8.29 6.36 -5.04
N ARG A 103 9.13 5.40 -4.62
CA ARG A 103 10.57 5.42 -4.86
C ARG A 103 11.03 4.03 -5.25
N LEU A 104 11.77 3.94 -6.35
CA LEU A 104 12.49 2.73 -6.71
C LEU A 104 13.89 2.77 -6.08
N LYS A 105 14.30 1.63 -5.54
CA LYS A 105 15.66 1.38 -5.06
C LYS A 105 16.24 0.21 -5.84
N LEU A 106 17.49 0.35 -6.24
CA LEU A 106 18.32 -0.76 -6.72
C LEU A 106 18.92 -1.50 -5.54
#